data_AF-L5LE63-F1
#
_entry.id   AF-L5LE63-F1
#
_cell.length_a   1.000
_cell.length_b   1.000
_cell.length_c   1.000
_cell.angle_alpha   90.00
_cell.angle_beta   90.00
_cell.angle_gamma   90.00
#
_symmetry.space_group_name_H-M   'P 1'
#
loop_
_entity.id
_entity.type
_entity.pdbx_description
1 polymer ?
#
loop_
_entity_poly.entity_id
_entity_poly.type
_entity_poly.pdbx_seq_one_letter_code
_entity_poly.pdbx_strand_id
1 'polypeptide(L)'
;MSKEVTIQSNLTQQNLSDNYSVLGNMAWNASCENWLAAEAALGKYYLSIFYGIEFVVGVLGNSLVVFGYLFCLKNWNSSNIYLFNLSISDFAFLCTLPLLIKSYAIENWTYGDVLCTSNRYMLHANLYTSILFLTFVSIDRYLLMNYPFREHLLQKKEFAVLISLAIWVVVTLELVPMVLFINPDTGGNKTRCRDYASSGEAKPSLIYSMCLTCLGFLIPLFVMCFFYFKIAVFLKQRARPEAATLPFEKPLNLVILAVVIFSVLFTPYHVMRNLRIISRMWDENEAKCPRAIIHSLYIVTRPLAFLNSVINPIFYFLVGDHFREMLTNKLRDHFQSLMCFRRCANGLVFSFRKE
;
A
#
# COMPACT_ATOMS: atom_id res chain seq x y z
N MET A 1 53.27 7.00 -49.17
CA MET A 1 53.79 6.53 -47.86
C MET A 1 53.12 7.20 -46.65
N SER A 2 53.35 8.48 -46.32
CA SER A 2 52.73 9.07 -45.09
C SER A 2 51.18 9.18 -45.14
N LYS A 3 50.59 9.47 -46.30
CA LYS A 3 49.12 9.56 -46.46
C LYS A 3 48.38 8.22 -46.40
N GLU A 4 49.00 7.11 -46.81
CA GLU A 4 48.38 5.77 -46.76
C GLU A 4 48.28 5.26 -45.32
N VAL A 5 49.31 5.51 -44.51
CA VAL A 5 49.33 5.10 -43.09
C VAL A 5 48.22 5.80 -42.29
N THR A 6 47.94 7.08 -42.57
CA THR A 6 46.85 7.83 -41.91
C THR A 6 45.45 7.37 -42.35
N ILE A 7 45.29 6.96 -43.61
CA ILE A 7 44.01 6.41 -44.10
C ILE A 7 43.75 5.05 -43.47
N GLN A 8 44.78 4.21 -43.39
CA GLN A 8 44.67 2.87 -42.80
C GLN A 8 44.42 2.91 -41.29
N SER A 9 45.03 3.86 -40.56
CA SER A 9 44.74 4.08 -39.14
C SER A 9 43.30 4.55 -38.90
N ASN A 10 42.79 5.47 -39.73
CA ASN A 10 41.41 5.95 -39.64
C ASN A 10 40.39 4.86 -39.98
N LEU A 11 40.66 4.03 -41.00
CA LEU A 11 39.82 2.88 -41.35
C LEU A 11 39.78 1.85 -40.22
N THR A 12 40.91 1.55 -39.57
CA THR A 12 40.91 0.64 -38.42
C THR A 12 40.18 1.21 -37.21
N GLN A 13 40.29 2.52 -36.95
CA GLN A 13 39.61 3.16 -35.83
C GLN A 13 38.10 3.26 -36.04
N GLN A 14 37.67 3.50 -37.29
CA GLN A 14 36.26 3.50 -37.68
C GLN A 14 35.66 2.09 -37.62
N ASN A 15 36.38 1.07 -38.10
CA ASN A 15 35.96 -0.33 -37.95
C ASN A 15 35.88 -0.77 -36.48
N LEU A 16 36.76 -0.28 -35.62
CA LEU A 16 36.70 -0.52 -34.17
C LEU A 16 35.48 0.16 -33.55
N SER A 17 35.22 1.44 -33.84
CA SER A 17 34.00 2.12 -33.34
C SER A 17 32.72 1.48 -33.85
N ASP A 18 32.71 1.03 -35.10
CA ASP A 18 31.57 0.34 -35.70
C ASP A 18 31.35 -1.02 -35.03
N ASN A 19 32.41 -1.80 -34.79
CA ASN A 19 32.32 -3.06 -34.04
C ASN A 19 31.89 -2.87 -32.58
N TYR A 20 32.36 -1.82 -31.90
CA TYR A 20 31.90 -1.48 -30.54
C TYR A 20 30.41 -1.08 -30.54
N SER A 21 29.96 -0.33 -31.55
CA SER A 21 28.55 0.04 -31.70
C SER A 21 27.66 -1.18 -31.97
N VAL A 22 28.14 -2.13 -32.78
CA VAL A 22 27.44 -3.38 -33.09
C VAL A 22 27.36 -4.28 -31.86
N LEU A 23 28.46 -4.44 -31.12
CA LEU A 23 28.46 -5.19 -29.85
C LEU A 23 27.56 -4.54 -28.80
N GLY A 24 27.58 -3.20 -28.70
CA GLY A 24 26.68 -2.44 -27.82
C GLY A 24 25.21 -2.64 -28.18
N ASN A 25 24.87 -2.62 -29.46
CA ASN A 25 23.51 -2.88 -29.96
C ASN A 25 23.07 -4.33 -29.69
N MET A 26 23.95 -5.31 -29.89
CA MET A 26 23.66 -6.72 -29.57
C MET A 26 23.43 -6.92 -28.06
N ALA A 27 24.28 -6.35 -27.21
CA ALA A 27 24.14 -6.44 -25.75
C ALA A 27 22.87 -5.74 -25.26
N TRP A 28 22.51 -4.60 -25.84
CA TRP A 28 21.27 -3.88 -25.55
C TRP A 28 20.03 -4.67 -25.98
N ASN A 29 20.06 -5.31 -27.15
CA ASN A 29 18.98 -6.16 -27.64
C ASN A 29 18.78 -7.40 -26.76
N ALA A 30 19.86 -8.09 -26.37
CA ALA A 30 19.78 -9.21 -25.43
C ALA A 30 19.23 -8.77 -24.05
N SER A 31 19.64 -7.60 -23.57
CA SER A 31 19.10 -7.01 -22.33
C SER A 31 17.61 -6.69 -22.47
N CYS A 32 17.17 -6.18 -23.63
CA CYS A 32 15.76 -5.91 -23.93
C CYS A 32 14.90 -7.18 -23.86
N GLU A 33 15.34 -8.27 -24.47
CA GLU A 33 14.62 -9.55 -24.41
C GLU A 33 14.48 -10.06 -22.98
N ASN A 34 15.54 -9.93 -22.17
CA ASN A 34 15.49 -10.26 -20.75
C ASN A 34 14.46 -9.42 -19.98
N TRP A 35 14.37 -8.11 -20.25
CA TRP A 35 13.38 -7.24 -19.63
C TRP A 35 11.95 -7.56 -20.04
N LEU A 36 11.71 -7.95 -21.30
CA LEU A 36 10.41 -8.40 -21.77
C LEU A 36 10.00 -9.73 -21.11
N ALA A 37 10.94 -10.66 -20.97
CA ALA A 37 10.72 -11.91 -20.25
C ALA A 37 10.46 -11.65 -18.75
N ALA A 38 11.20 -10.72 -18.15
CA ALA A 38 11.01 -10.30 -16.77
C ALA A 38 9.64 -9.66 -16.56
N GLU A 39 9.17 -8.78 -17.46
CA GLU A 39 7.85 -8.17 -17.41
C GLU A 39 6.74 -9.24 -17.33
N ALA A 40 6.81 -10.25 -18.21
CA ALA A 40 5.85 -11.35 -18.24
C ALA A 40 5.91 -12.19 -16.95
N ALA A 41 7.11 -12.54 -16.49
CA ALA A 41 7.31 -13.30 -15.25
C ALA A 41 6.83 -12.51 -14.01
N LEU A 42 7.08 -11.20 -13.98
CA LEU A 42 6.65 -10.31 -12.92
C LEU A 42 5.11 -10.22 -12.87
N GLY A 43 4.48 -10.08 -14.04
CA GLY A 43 3.02 -10.04 -14.15
C GLY A 43 2.37 -11.34 -13.64
N LYS A 44 2.92 -12.50 -13.99
CA LYS A 44 2.33 -13.80 -13.68
C LYS A 44 2.67 -14.32 -12.29
N TYR A 45 3.96 -14.38 -11.94
CA TYR A 45 4.43 -15.04 -10.73
C TYR A 45 4.57 -14.06 -9.57
N TYR A 46 5.30 -12.96 -9.78
CA TYR A 46 5.60 -12.00 -8.71
C TYR A 46 4.33 -11.38 -8.12
N LEU A 47 3.43 -10.84 -8.96
CA LEU A 47 2.18 -10.25 -8.48
C LEU A 47 1.31 -11.28 -7.75
N SER A 48 1.15 -12.48 -8.32
CA SER A 48 0.32 -13.53 -7.71
C SER A 48 0.86 -13.98 -6.35
N ILE A 49 2.18 -14.14 -6.22
CA ILE A 49 2.83 -14.55 -4.97
C ILE A 49 2.74 -13.43 -3.92
N PHE A 50 3.11 -12.19 -4.27
CA PHE A 50 3.07 -11.06 -3.34
C PHE A 50 1.64 -10.77 -2.86
N TYR A 51 0.68 -10.69 -3.77
CA TYR A 51 -0.73 -10.51 -3.37
C TYR A 51 -1.26 -11.70 -2.57
N GLY A 52 -0.78 -12.92 -2.82
CA GLY A 52 -1.11 -14.08 -1.98
C GLY A 52 -0.60 -13.94 -0.55
N ILE A 53 0.63 -13.47 -0.37
CA ILE A 53 1.21 -13.19 0.96
C ILE A 53 0.43 -12.06 1.65
N GLU A 54 0.18 -10.96 0.94
CA GLU A 54 -0.60 -9.82 1.45
C GLU A 54 -2.01 -10.24 1.88
N PHE A 55 -2.67 -11.08 1.08
CA PHE A 55 -3.98 -11.62 1.40
C PHE A 55 -3.96 -12.39 2.72
N VAL A 56 -3.06 -13.37 2.87
CA VAL A 56 -3.00 -14.22 4.07
C VAL A 56 -2.66 -13.39 5.31
N VAL A 57 -1.59 -12.60 5.27
CA VAL A 57 -1.13 -11.84 6.44
C VAL A 57 -2.11 -10.71 6.75
N GLY A 58 -2.60 -10.00 5.72
CA GLY A 58 -3.52 -8.89 5.85
C GLY A 58 -4.88 -9.32 6.38
N VAL A 59 -5.48 -10.41 5.89
CA VAL A 59 -6.79 -10.87 6.38
C VAL A 59 -6.69 -11.30 7.84
N LEU A 60 -5.65 -12.06 8.21
CA LEU A 60 -5.45 -12.48 9.60
C LEU A 60 -5.25 -11.27 10.53
N GLY A 61 -4.37 -10.33 10.15
CA GLY A 61 -4.06 -9.15 10.94
C GLY A 61 -5.25 -8.21 11.10
N ASN A 62 -5.88 -7.80 10.00
CA ASN A 62 -7.00 -6.86 10.04
C ASN A 62 -8.25 -7.47 10.67
N SER A 63 -8.52 -8.76 10.47
CA SER A 63 -9.62 -9.44 11.16
C SER A 63 -9.43 -9.35 12.67
N LEU A 64 -8.23 -9.67 13.17
CA LEU A 64 -7.93 -9.60 14.60
C LEU A 64 -8.15 -8.20 15.18
N VAL A 65 -7.75 -7.15 14.43
CA VAL A 65 -7.98 -5.76 14.81
C VAL A 65 -9.47 -5.44 14.85
N VAL A 66 -10.22 -5.72 13.78
CA VAL A 66 -11.67 -5.48 13.69
C VAL A 66 -12.42 -6.19 14.82
N PHE A 67 -12.14 -7.48 15.05
CA PHE A 67 -12.71 -8.26 16.15
C PHE A 67 -12.32 -7.67 17.52
N GLY A 68 -11.05 -7.29 17.70
CA GLY A 68 -10.58 -6.65 18.92
C GLY A 68 -11.34 -5.35 19.22
N TYR A 69 -11.57 -4.51 18.22
CA TYR A 69 -12.32 -3.26 18.37
C TYR A 69 -13.79 -3.51 18.70
N LEU A 70 -14.47 -4.40 17.96
CA LEU A 70 -15.89 -4.68 18.15
C LEU A 70 -16.20 -5.36 19.49
N PHE A 71 -15.37 -6.33 19.90
CA PHE A 71 -15.68 -7.18 21.05
C PHE A 71 -14.93 -6.80 22.32
N CYS A 72 -13.82 -6.07 22.23
CA CYS A 72 -13.00 -5.75 23.41
C CYS A 72 -13.10 -4.27 23.81
N LEU A 73 -13.22 -3.36 22.85
CA LEU A 73 -13.16 -1.92 23.11
C LEU A 73 -14.56 -1.33 23.36
N LYS A 74 -14.87 -1.04 24.63
CA LYS A 74 -16.16 -0.42 24.99
C LYS A 74 -16.21 1.09 24.71
N ASN A 75 -15.11 1.80 24.91
CA ASN A 75 -15.04 3.25 24.80
C ASN A 75 -14.16 3.68 23.62
N TRP A 76 -14.78 4.31 22.63
CA TRP A 76 -14.10 4.71 21.40
C TRP A 76 -13.72 6.21 21.46
N ASN A 77 -12.48 6.51 21.09
CA ASN A 77 -12.00 7.87 20.84
C ASN A 77 -11.87 8.13 19.33
N SER A 78 -11.53 9.36 18.94
CA SER A 78 -11.32 9.76 17.55
C SER A 78 -10.30 8.90 16.80
N SER A 79 -9.11 8.68 17.39
CA SER A 79 -8.10 7.77 16.82
C SER A 79 -8.67 6.37 16.56
N ASN A 80 -9.43 5.81 17.51
CA ASN A 80 -10.02 4.48 17.37
C ASN A 80 -10.96 4.40 16.17
N ILE A 81 -11.75 5.44 15.91
CA ILE A 81 -12.67 5.52 14.77
C ILE A 81 -11.90 5.54 13.45
N TYR A 82 -10.83 6.33 13.34
CA TYR A 82 -10.00 6.38 12.13
C TYR A 82 -9.31 5.05 11.86
N LEU A 83 -8.76 4.41 12.90
CA LEU A 83 -8.07 3.11 12.78
C LEU A 83 -9.03 1.96 12.44
N PHE A 84 -10.25 2.01 12.96
CA PHE A 84 -11.28 1.05 12.58
C PHE A 84 -11.67 1.20 11.10
N ASN A 85 -11.91 2.43 10.63
CA ASN A 85 -12.20 2.67 9.21
C ASN A 85 -11.05 2.26 8.30
N LEU A 86 -9.79 2.51 8.73
CA LEU A 86 -8.61 2.04 8.03
C LEU A 86 -8.61 0.50 7.90
N SER A 87 -8.91 -0.21 8.99
CA SER A 87 -9.01 -1.67 8.96
C SER A 87 -10.14 -2.19 8.07
N ILE A 88 -11.27 -1.48 8.00
CA ILE A 88 -12.38 -1.80 7.08
C ILE A 88 -11.94 -1.60 5.62
N SER A 89 -11.24 -0.50 5.33
CA SER A 89 -10.69 -0.23 4.00
C SER A 89 -9.68 -1.29 3.57
N ASP A 90 -8.78 -1.68 4.47
CA ASP A 90 -7.79 -2.75 4.25
C ASP A 90 -8.50 -4.09 3.98
N PHE A 91 -9.50 -4.44 4.80
CA PHE A 91 -10.26 -5.68 4.61
C PHE A 91 -11.04 -5.70 3.29
N ALA A 92 -11.63 -4.58 2.89
CA ALA A 92 -12.36 -4.47 1.62
C ALA A 92 -11.43 -4.69 0.42
N PHE A 93 -10.22 -4.11 0.44
CA PHE A 93 -9.18 -4.37 -0.57
C PHE A 93 -8.69 -5.82 -0.55
N LEU A 94 -8.39 -6.38 0.62
CA LEU A 94 -7.92 -7.76 0.74
C LEU A 94 -8.93 -8.77 0.17
N CYS A 95 -10.24 -8.51 0.33
CA CYS A 95 -11.29 -9.32 -0.29
C CYS A 95 -11.23 -9.35 -1.83
N THR A 96 -10.60 -8.37 -2.47
CA THR A 96 -10.49 -8.32 -3.94
C THR A 96 -9.26 -9.03 -4.49
N LEU A 97 -8.25 -9.30 -3.65
CA LEU A 97 -6.99 -9.93 -4.04
C LEU A 97 -7.14 -11.33 -4.64
N PRO A 98 -8.01 -12.24 -4.15
CA PRO A 98 -8.17 -13.56 -4.76
C PRO A 98 -8.51 -13.52 -6.26
N LEU A 99 -9.32 -12.54 -6.68
CA LEU A 99 -9.68 -12.33 -8.08
C LEU A 99 -8.45 -11.87 -8.89
N LEU A 100 -7.66 -10.94 -8.33
CA LEU A 100 -6.41 -10.47 -8.96
C LEU A 100 -5.38 -11.60 -9.07
N ILE A 101 -5.14 -12.34 -7.99
CA ILE A 101 -4.18 -13.46 -7.93
C ILE A 101 -4.50 -14.46 -9.03
N LYS A 102 -5.75 -14.92 -9.10
CA LYS A 102 -6.16 -15.86 -10.15
C LYS A 102 -6.00 -15.25 -11.54
N SER A 103 -6.40 -13.99 -11.73
CA SER A 103 -6.29 -13.33 -13.03
C SER A 103 -4.84 -13.18 -13.51
N TYR A 104 -3.91 -12.85 -12.61
CA TYR A 104 -2.48 -12.78 -12.91
C TYR A 104 -1.88 -14.16 -13.20
N ALA A 105 -2.23 -15.19 -12.43
CA ALA A 105 -1.71 -16.54 -12.60
C ALA A 105 -2.11 -17.18 -13.95
N ILE A 106 -3.33 -16.95 -14.42
CA ILE A 106 -3.83 -17.50 -15.71
C ILE A 106 -3.71 -16.51 -16.88
N GLU A 107 -3.29 -15.28 -16.58
CA GLU A 107 -3.16 -14.15 -17.50
C GLU A 107 -4.46 -13.79 -18.24
N ASN A 108 -5.60 -14.04 -17.60
CA ASN A 108 -6.94 -13.84 -18.15
C ASN A 108 -7.91 -13.34 -17.07
N TRP A 109 -8.79 -12.41 -17.43
CA TRP A 109 -9.84 -11.88 -16.57
C TRP A 109 -11.19 -12.42 -17.02
N THR A 110 -11.82 -13.25 -16.19
CA THR A 110 -13.07 -13.97 -16.54
C THR A 110 -14.29 -13.51 -15.72
N TYR A 111 -14.16 -12.43 -14.95
CA TYR A 111 -15.19 -12.00 -13.99
C TYR A 111 -16.09 -10.87 -14.51
N GLY A 112 -15.92 -10.47 -15.77
CA GLY A 112 -16.68 -9.38 -16.39
C GLY A 112 -16.23 -7.98 -15.96
N ASP A 113 -16.78 -6.97 -16.63
CA ASP A 113 -16.28 -5.59 -16.56
C ASP A 113 -16.63 -4.92 -15.23
N VAL A 114 -17.81 -5.19 -14.67
CA VAL A 114 -18.25 -4.64 -13.39
C VAL A 114 -17.28 -4.99 -12.26
N LEU A 115 -16.87 -6.27 -12.18
CA LEU A 115 -15.90 -6.69 -11.18
C LEU A 115 -14.50 -6.17 -11.48
N CYS A 116 -14.12 -5.97 -12.76
CA CYS A 116 -12.83 -5.36 -13.08
C CYS A 116 -12.77 -3.93 -12.54
N THR A 117 -13.77 -3.12 -12.87
CA THR A 117 -13.85 -1.73 -12.44
C THR A 117 -13.98 -1.61 -10.93
N SER A 118 -14.84 -2.41 -10.29
CA SER A 118 -14.99 -2.41 -8.83
C SER A 118 -13.70 -2.81 -8.10
N ASN A 119 -12.98 -3.80 -8.61
CA ASN A 119 -11.73 -4.25 -8.02
C ASN A 119 -10.62 -3.20 -8.16
N ARG A 120 -10.52 -2.57 -9.34
CA ARG A 120 -9.62 -1.43 -9.57
C ARG A 120 -9.96 -0.26 -8.68
N TYR A 121 -11.24 0.11 -8.57
CA TYR A 121 -11.69 1.15 -7.64
C TYR A 121 -11.26 0.84 -6.20
N MET A 122 -11.52 -0.37 -5.70
CA MET A 122 -11.21 -0.74 -4.31
C MET A 122 -9.71 -0.64 -4.01
N LEU A 123 -8.87 -1.06 -4.95
CA LEU A 123 -7.41 -0.97 -4.83
C LEU A 123 -6.95 0.48 -4.67
N HIS A 124 -7.49 1.43 -5.44
CA HIS A 124 -7.15 2.83 -5.27
C HIS A 124 -7.84 3.47 -4.05
N ALA A 125 -9.09 3.11 -3.77
CA ALA A 125 -9.84 3.61 -2.64
C ALA A 125 -9.10 3.26 -1.34
N ASN A 126 -8.58 2.04 -1.23
CA ASN A 126 -7.74 1.63 -0.10
C ASN A 126 -6.50 2.51 0.05
N LEU A 127 -5.74 2.71 -1.04
CA LEU A 127 -4.52 3.53 -1.01
C LEU A 127 -4.80 4.94 -0.47
N TYR A 128 -5.83 5.61 -1.00
CA TYR A 128 -6.13 7.01 -0.69
C TYR A 128 -6.86 7.19 0.65
N THR A 129 -7.79 6.30 0.98
CA THR A 129 -8.40 6.34 2.32
C THR A 129 -7.35 6.05 3.40
N SER A 130 -6.41 5.14 3.16
CA SER A 130 -5.36 4.79 4.12
C SER A 130 -4.50 5.97 4.52
N ILE A 131 -3.95 6.69 3.55
CA ILE A 131 -3.11 7.85 3.83
C ILE A 131 -3.89 8.97 4.53
N LEU A 132 -5.16 9.19 4.16
CA LEU A 132 -6.00 10.20 4.82
C LEU A 132 -6.34 9.80 6.26
N PHE A 133 -6.71 8.55 6.53
CA PHE A 133 -6.94 8.08 7.90
C PHE A 133 -5.68 8.20 8.77
N LEU A 134 -4.51 7.81 8.23
CA LEU A 134 -3.23 8.00 8.92
C LEU A 134 -2.92 9.49 9.16
N THR A 135 -3.27 10.37 8.22
CA THR A 135 -3.14 11.82 8.39
C THR A 135 -3.97 12.32 9.57
N PHE A 136 -5.24 11.93 9.67
CA PHE A 136 -6.09 12.34 10.79
C PHE A 136 -5.69 11.70 12.12
N VAL A 137 -5.14 10.48 12.11
CA VAL A 137 -4.50 9.89 13.31
C VAL A 137 -3.31 10.73 13.75
N SER A 138 -2.47 11.18 12.80
CA SER A 138 -1.31 12.06 13.07
C SER A 138 -1.76 13.36 13.74
N ILE A 139 -2.85 13.96 13.25
CA ILE A 139 -3.46 15.17 13.80
C ILE A 139 -4.00 14.90 15.22
N ASP A 140 -4.76 13.83 15.43
CA ASP A 140 -5.30 13.48 16.77
C ASP A 140 -4.18 13.30 17.80
N ARG A 141 -3.08 12.65 17.40
CA ARG A 141 -1.91 12.45 18.26
C ARG A 141 -1.24 13.76 18.63
N TYR A 142 -1.02 14.65 17.67
CA TYR A 142 -0.48 15.99 17.94
C TYR A 142 -1.39 16.79 18.86
N LEU A 143 -2.70 16.78 18.62
CA LEU A 143 -3.68 17.50 19.46
C LEU A 143 -3.71 16.94 20.87
N LEU A 144 -3.54 15.63 21.07
CA LEU A 144 -3.50 15.02 22.40
C LEU A 144 -2.32 15.53 23.25
N MET A 145 -1.23 15.97 22.63
CA MET A 145 -0.07 16.54 23.34
C MET A 145 -0.33 17.96 23.83
N ASN A 146 -1.15 18.72 23.10
CA ASN A 146 -1.53 20.10 23.44
C ASN A 146 -2.79 20.15 24.32
N TYR A 147 -3.72 19.21 24.12
CA TYR A 147 -5.03 19.12 24.76
C TYR A 147 -5.26 17.67 25.26
N PRO A 148 -4.62 17.26 26.37
CA PRO A 148 -4.67 15.89 26.87
C PRO A 148 -6.07 15.45 27.31
N PHE A 149 -6.92 16.40 27.73
CA PHE A 149 -8.30 16.15 28.14
C PHE A 149 -9.31 16.10 26.98
N ARG A 150 -8.84 16.11 25.72
CA ARG A 150 -9.68 16.00 24.50
C ARG A 150 -10.78 17.07 24.43
N GLU A 151 -10.43 18.30 24.79
CA GLU A 151 -11.34 19.45 24.78
C GLU A 151 -11.53 20.02 23.37
N HIS A 152 -10.56 19.79 22.47
CA HIS A 152 -10.60 20.27 21.09
C HIS A 152 -11.66 19.53 20.26
N LEU A 153 -12.37 20.25 19.37
CA LEU A 153 -13.45 19.69 18.53
C LEU A 153 -12.99 18.48 17.70
N LEU A 154 -11.81 18.59 17.05
CA LEU A 154 -11.21 17.50 16.24
C LEU A 154 -10.92 16.20 17.02
N GLN A 155 -10.91 16.24 18.36
CA GLN A 155 -10.67 15.06 19.22
C GLN A 155 -11.98 14.41 19.68
N LYS A 156 -13.14 14.98 19.35
CA LYS A 156 -14.46 14.44 19.69
C LYS A 156 -14.83 13.29 18.74
N LYS A 157 -15.50 12.27 19.28
CA LYS A 157 -15.87 11.05 18.54
C LYS A 157 -16.85 11.34 17.41
N GLU A 158 -17.80 12.23 17.63
CA GLU A 158 -18.83 12.62 16.66
C GLU A 158 -18.17 13.28 15.44
N PHE A 159 -17.17 14.13 15.68
CA PHE A 159 -16.42 14.78 14.63
C PHE A 159 -15.54 13.78 13.86
N ALA A 160 -14.95 12.79 14.54
CA ALA A 160 -14.18 11.74 13.88
C ALA A 160 -15.05 10.85 12.95
N VAL A 161 -16.31 10.59 13.32
CA VAL A 161 -17.27 9.90 12.43
C VAL A 161 -17.55 10.74 11.19
N LEU A 162 -17.83 12.05 11.37
CA LEU A 162 -18.08 12.97 10.26
C LEU A 162 -16.88 13.05 9.30
N ILE A 163 -15.68 13.19 9.84
CA ILE A 163 -14.44 13.21 9.06
C ILE A 163 -14.23 11.87 8.32
N SER A 164 -14.51 10.74 8.97
CA SER A 164 -14.39 9.44 8.32
C SER A 164 -15.33 9.31 7.12
N LEU A 165 -16.59 9.75 7.28
CA LEU A 165 -17.55 9.80 6.18
C LEU A 165 -17.07 10.74 5.06
N ALA A 166 -16.55 11.91 5.41
CA ALA A 166 -16.01 12.87 4.45
C ALA A 166 -14.83 12.29 3.66
N ILE A 167 -13.92 11.55 4.31
CA ILE A 167 -12.80 10.86 3.65
C ILE A 167 -13.32 9.88 2.59
N TRP A 168 -14.30 9.03 2.95
CA TRP A 168 -14.91 8.09 2.00
C TRP A 168 -15.52 8.79 0.79
N VAL A 169 -16.24 9.90 1.01
CA VAL A 169 -16.85 10.69 -0.05
C VAL A 169 -15.78 11.33 -0.94
N VAL A 170 -14.79 12.02 -0.35
CA VAL A 170 -13.72 12.70 -1.10
C VAL A 170 -12.93 11.70 -1.95
N VAL A 171 -12.49 10.58 -1.37
CA VAL A 171 -11.75 9.56 -2.12
C VAL A 171 -12.61 8.96 -3.23
N THR A 172 -13.90 8.74 -2.97
CA THR A 172 -14.80 8.26 -4.03
C THR A 172 -14.88 9.26 -5.18
N LEU A 173 -15.06 10.56 -4.89
CA LEU A 173 -15.10 11.61 -5.91
C LEU A 173 -13.78 11.72 -6.69
N GLU A 174 -12.64 11.61 -6.02
CA GLU A 174 -11.32 11.58 -6.67
C GLU A 174 -11.16 10.40 -7.65
N LEU A 175 -11.82 9.28 -7.38
CA LEU A 175 -11.72 8.05 -8.16
C LEU A 175 -12.82 7.87 -9.21
N VAL A 176 -13.93 8.63 -9.16
CA VAL A 176 -14.99 8.56 -10.18
C VAL A 176 -14.45 8.69 -11.62
N PRO A 177 -13.55 9.66 -11.95
CA PRO A 177 -13.02 9.78 -13.31
C PRO A 177 -12.20 8.56 -13.77
N MET A 178 -11.64 7.78 -12.83
CA MET A 178 -10.84 6.59 -13.13
C MET A 178 -11.63 5.58 -13.99
N VAL A 179 -12.94 5.46 -13.76
CA VAL A 179 -13.81 4.52 -14.48
C VAL A 179 -13.78 4.76 -15.99
N LEU A 180 -13.61 6.02 -16.43
CA LEU A 180 -13.52 6.37 -17.85
C LEU A 180 -12.20 5.92 -18.50
N PHE A 181 -11.18 5.66 -17.70
CA PHE A 181 -9.85 5.24 -18.17
C PHE A 181 -9.62 3.74 -18.07
N ILE A 182 -10.43 3.02 -17.30
CA ILE A 182 -10.41 1.56 -17.22
C ILE A 182 -11.19 1.02 -18.43
N ASN A 183 -10.46 0.58 -19.45
CA ASN A 183 -11.03 -0.14 -20.58
C ASN A 183 -10.53 -1.59 -20.52
N PRO A 184 -11.44 -2.59 -20.41
CA PRO A 184 -11.09 -3.98 -20.59
C PRO A 184 -10.50 -4.15 -21.98
N ASP A 185 -9.28 -4.68 -22.07
CA ASP A 185 -8.69 -4.99 -23.37
C ASP A 185 -9.29 -6.30 -23.87
N THR A 186 -10.12 -6.21 -24.91
CA THR A 186 -10.80 -7.32 -25.58
C THR A 186 -10.12 -7.75 -26.88
N GLY A 187 -8.90 -7.26 -27.16
CA GLY A 187 -8.21 -7.44 -28.46
C GLY A 187 -7.71 -8.86 -28.81
N GLY A 188 -8.11 -9.92 -28.10
CA GLY A 188 -7.68 -11.30 -28.40
C GLY A 188 -8.43 -12.39 -27.64
N ASN A 189 -7.93 -13.64 -27.66
CA ASN A 189 -8.53 -14.80 -26.97
C ASN A 189 -8.56 -14.68 -25.43
N LYS A 190 -7.88 -13.68 -24.85
CA LYS A 190 -7.82 -13.42 -23.42
C LYS A 190 -8.22 -11.98 -23.15
N THR A 191 -9.09 -11.79 -22.17
CA THR A 191 -9.48 -10.47 -21.66
C THR A 191 -8.55 -10.08 -20.53
N ARG A 192 -8.08 -8.83 -20.49
CA ARG A 192 -7.23 -8.33 -19.39
C ARG A 192 -7.89 -7.15 -18.68
N CYS A 193 -8.06 -7.28 -17.37
CA CYS A 193 -8.43 -6.16 -16.51
C CYS A 193 -7.18 -5.32 -16.21
N ARG A 194 -6.85 -4.38 -17.11
CA ARG A 194 -5.66 -3.52 -16.98
C ARG A 194 -5.88 -2.42 -15.94
N ASP A 195 -4.78 -1.95 -15.37
CA ASP A 195 -4.75 -0.71 -14.59
C ASP A 195 -4.94 0.50 -15.52
N TYR A 196 -5.54 1.59 -15.05
CA TYR A 196 -5.69 2.82 -15.83
C TYR A 196 -4.34 3.38 -16.31
N ALA A 197 -3.26 3.11 -15.58
CA ALA A 197 -1.91 3.47 -16.04
C ALA A 197 -1.54 2.79 -17.37
N SER A 198 -2.17 1.65 -17.70
CA SER A 198 -1.97 0.85 -18.92
C SER A 198 -3.19 0.78 -19.84
N SER A 199 -4.24 1.57 -19.61
CA SER A 199 -5.45 1.66 -20.44
C SER A 199 -5.88 3.11 -20.69
N GLY A 200 -6.92 3.32 -21.51
CA GLY A 200 -7.41 4.66 -21.86
C GLY A 200 -6.43 5.49 -22.70
N GLU A 201 -6.69 6.77 -22.91
CA GLU A 201 -5.77 7.68 -23.60
C GLU A 201 -4.66 8.19 -22.66
N ALA A 202 -3.41 8.20 -23.12
CA ALA A 202 -2.25 8.49 -22.25
C ALA A 202 -2.23 9.93 -21.71
N LYS A 203 -2.50 10.95 -22.56
CA LYS A 203 -2.47 12.37 -22.17
C LYS A 203 -3.48 12.71 -21.07
N PRO A 204 -4.80 12.46 -21.23
CA PRO A 204 -5.76 12.77 -20.17
C PRO A 204 -5.56 11.89 -18.92
N SER A 205 -5.13 10.63 -19.09
CA SER A 205 -4.76 9.77 -17.94
C SER A 205 -3.58 10.34 -17.15
N LEU A 206 -2.62 11.00 -17.80
CA LEU A 206 -1.47 11.62 -17.13
C LEU A 206 -1.89 12.83 -16.31
N ILE A 207 -2.72 13.71 -16.87
CA ILE A 207 -3.24 14.89 -16.15
C ILE A 207 -4.01 14.43 -14.91
N TYR A 208 -4.92 13.47 -15.08
CA TYR A 208 -5.66 12.87 -13.97
C TYR A 208 -4.71 12.24 -12.93
N SER A 209 -3.74 11.44 -13.36
CA SER A 209 -2.78 10.80 -12.45
C SER A 209 -1.94 11.81 -11.68
N MET A 210 -1.53 12.92 -12.29
CA MET A 210 -0.79 13.99 -11.63
C MET A 210 -1.66 14.70 -10.59
N CYS A 211 -2.88 15.10 -10.95
CA CYS A 211 -3.83 15.69 -10.00
C CYS A 211 -4.08 14.76 -8.81
N LEU A 212 -4.32 13.48 -9.08
CA LEU A 212 -4.56 12.47 -8.05
C LEU A 212 -3.30 12.18 -7.21
N THR A 213 -2.10 12.32 -7.77
CA THR A 213 -0.83 12.22 -7.02
C THR A 213 -0.66 13.43 -6.10
N CYS A 214 -0.98 14.63 -6.57
CA CYS A 214 -0.89 15.84 -5.76
C CYS A 214 -1.91 15.82 -4.60
N LEU A 215 -3.19 15.62 -4.94
CA LEU A 215 -4.30 15.69 -3.98
C LEU A 215 -4.32 14.48 -3.04
N GLY A 216 -4.23 13.27 -3.59
CA GLY A 216 -4.38 12.04 -2.80
C GLY A 216 -3.09 11.57 -2.13
N PHE A 217 -1.92 12.09 -2.49
CA PHE A 217 -0.64 11.64 -1.90
C PHE A 217 0.24 12.77 -1.36
N LEU A 218 0.67 13.72 -2.19
CA LEU A 218 1.65 14.73 -1.78
C LEU A 218 1.12 15.67 -0.69
N ILE A 219 -0.14 16.12 -0.79
CA ILE A 219 -0.76 16.98 0.23
C ILE A 219 -0.91 16.22 1.56
N PRO A 220 -1.55 15.04 1.63
CA PRO A 220 -1.62 14.25 2.88
C PRO A 220 -0.24 13.95 3.45
N LEU A 221 0.73 13.57 2.61
CA LEU A 221 2.10 13.31 3.03
C LEU A 221 2.75 14.55 3.67
N PHE A 222 2.62 15.72 3.04
CA PHE A 222 3.12 16.97 3.59
C PHE A 222 2.49 17.30 4.94
N VAL A 223 1.17 17.17 5.05
CA VAL A 223 0.44 17.39 6.30
C VAL A 223 0.92 16.44 7.39
N MET A 224 1.08 15.15 7.09
CA MET A 224 1.67 14.19 8.01
C MET A 224 3.05 14.65 8.46
N CYS A 225 3.99 14.86 7.53
CA CYS A 225 5.36 15.29 7.83
C CYS A 225 5.40 16.56 8.71
N PHE A 226 4.52 17.52 8.44
CA PHE A 226 4.39 18.74 9.24
C PHE A 226 4.00 18.44 10.70
N PHE A 227 2.93 17.66 10.91
CA PHE A 227 2.49 17.31 12.27
C PHE A 227 3.53 16.45 12.99
N TYR A 228 4.22 15.54 12.30
CA TYR A 228 5.31 14.78 12.92
C TYR A 228 6.50 15.62 13.31
N PHE A 229 6.89 16.57 12.46
CA PHE A 229 7.93 17.52 12.81
C PHE A 229 7.56 18.29 14.09
N LYS A 230 6.31 18.78 14.19
CA LYS A 230 5.82 19.46 15.39
C LYS A 230 5.86 18.57 16.62
N ILE A 231 5.45 17.31 16.49
CA ILE A 231 5.50 16.34 17.57
C ILE A 231 6.95 16.06 18.02
N ALA A 232 7.88 15.86 17.09
CA ALA A 232 9.28 15.61 17.38
C ALA A 232 9.93 16.79 18.11
N VAL A 233 9.62 18.03 17.68
CA VAL A 233 10.08 19.25 18.35
C VAL A 233 9.52 19.33 19.77
N PHE A 234 8.22 19.07 19.96
CA PHE A 234 7.59 19.09 21.28
C PHE A 234 8.23 18.12 22.27
N LEU A 235 8.56 16.90 21.83
CA LEU A 235 9.22 15.92 22.70
C LEU A 235 10.67 16.27 23.01
N LYS A 236 11.42 16.74 22.01
CA LYS A 236 12.79 17.22 22.24
C LYS A 236 12.85 18.34 23.29
N GLN A 237 11.84 19.21 23.31
CA GLN A 237 11.73 20.28 24.30
C GLN A 237 11.40 19.76 25.72
N ARG A 238 10.64 18.66 25.83
CA ARG A 238 10.25 18.06 27.12
C ARG A 238 11.25 17.03 27.66
N ALA A 239 12.15 16.50 26.85
CA ALA A 239 13.20 15.56 27.25
C ALA A 239 14.36 16.20 28.07
N ARG A 240 14.12 17.33 28.76
CA ARG A 240 15.09 17.93 29.70
C ARG A 240 15.04 17.22 31.07
N PRO A 241 16.16 17.16 31.82
CA PRO A 241 16.51 16.01 32.66
C PRO A 241 15.70 15.76 33.94
N GLU A 242 14.72 16.58 34.30
CA GLU A 242 14.11 16.55 35.64
C GLU A 242 12.65 16.08 35.69
N ALA A 243 12.02 15.79 34.54
CA ALA A 243 10.68 15.21 34.52
C ALA A 243 10.76 13.70 34.27
N ALA A 244 10.48 12.92 35.31
CA ALA A 244 10.35 11.48 35.29
C ALA A 244 9.74 10.95 33.97
N THR A 245 10.41 9.94 33.41
CA THR A 245 10.04 9.18 32.20
C THR A 245 8.52 9.03 32.05
N LEU A 246 7.89 9.95 31.31
CA LEU A 246 6.48 9.83 30.98
C LEU A 246 6.28 8.65 30.00
N PRO A 247 5.17 7.89 30.07
CA PRO A 247 4.89 6.75 29.18
C PRO A 247 4.77 7.08 27.68
N PHE A 248 4.99 8.33 27.26
CA PHE A 248 4.66 8.86 25.93
C PHE A 248 5.75 8.63 24.86
N GLU A 249 6.96 8.18 25.21
CA GLU A 249 8.06 8.04 24.23
C GLU A 249 7.93 6.81 23.31
N LYS A 250 7.44 5.67 23.84
CA LYS A 250 7.29 4.42 23.05
C LYS A 250 6.19 4.49 21.99
N PRO A 251 4.99 5.04 22.25
CA PRO A 251 3.96 5.20 21.23
C PRO A 251 4.39 6.15 20.12
N LEU A 252 5.32 7.07 20.37
CA LEU A 252 5.74 8.05 19.38
C LEU A 252 6.69 7.49 18.32
N ASN A 253 7.76 6.83 18.73
CA ASN A 253 8.77 6.31 17.79
C ASN A 253 8.14 5.35 16.78
N LEU A 254 7.10 4.62 17.19
CA LEU A 254 6.33 3.75 16.32
C LEU A 254 5.51 4.48 15.28
N VAL A 255 4.97 5.65 15.61
CA VAL A 255 4.18 6.44 14.66
C VAL A 255 5.10 7.16 13.67
N ILE A 256 6.26 7.67 14.11
CA ILE A 256 7.30 8.17 13.19
C ILE A 256 7.77 7.05 12.25
N LEU A 257 8.03 5.86 12.78
CA LEU A 257 8.40 4.68 11.99
C LEU A 257 7.32 4.31 10.97
N ALA A 258 6.04 4.35 11.35
CA ALA A 258 4.93 4.10 10.46
C ALA A 258 4.93 5.07 9.27
N VAL A 259 5.11 6.36 9.53
CA VAL A 259 5.10 7.40 8.48
C VAL A 259 6.27 7.26 7.54
N VAL A 260 7.47 6.99 8.07
CA VAL A 260 8.65 6.75 7.23
C VAL A 260 8.41 5.54 6.33
N ILE A 261 7.89 4.45 6.88
CA ILE A 261 7.56 3.24 6.12
C ILE A 261 6.51 3.55 5.04
N PHE A 262 5.40 4.19 5.37
CA PHE A 262 4.36 4.50 4.37
C PHE A 262 4.84 5.48 3.30
N SER A 263 5.65 6.47 3.67
CA SER A 263 6.27 7.40 2.71
C SER A 263 7.17 6.66 1.73
N VAL A 264 8.01 5.75 2.23
CA VAL A 264 8.93 4.94 1.42
C VAL A 264 8.17 3.92 0.56
N LEU A 265 7.06 3.37 1.04
CA LEU A 265 6.27 2.39 0.28
C LEU A 265 5.41 3.03 -0.82
N PHE A 266 4.87 4.24 -0.60
CA PHE A 266 3.92 4.86 -1.54
C PHE A 266 4.64 5.64 -2.65
N THR A 267 5.76 6.29 -2.33
CA THR A 267 6.49 7.15 -3.29
C THR A 267 6.89 6.39 -4.56
N PRO A 268 7.51 5.20 -4.50
CA PRO A 268 7.91 4.46 -5.70
C PRO A 268 6.73 4.15 -6.61
N TYR A 269 5.57 3.81 -6.04
CA TYR A 269 4.37 3.54 -6.81
C TYR A 269 3.87 4.78 -7.55
N HIS A 270 3.76 5.93 -6.87
CA HIS A 270 3.28 7.16 -7.52
C HIS A 270 4.23 7.64 -8.63
N VAL A 271 5.55 7.57 -8.39
CA VAL A 271 6.55 7.91 -9.40
C VAL A 271 6.43 6.98 -10.61
N MET A 272 6.46 5.66 -10.37
CA MET A 272 6.42 4.68 -11.45
C MET A 272 5.10 4.67 -12.22
N ARG A 273 3.97 4.95 -11.57
CA ARG A 273 2.67 5.07 -12.23
C ARG A 273 2.66 6.20 -13.26
N ASN A 274 3.15 7.39 -12.88
CA ASN A 274 3.23 8.52 -13.79
C ASN A 274 4.24 8.26 -14.92
N LEU A 275 5.40 7.68 -14.61
CA LEU A 275 6.38 7.27 -15.63
C LEU A 275 5.79 6.23 -16.60
N ARG A 276 5.01 5.28 -16.10
CA ARG A 276 4.32 4.29 -16.93
C ARG A 276 3.36 4.96 -17.91
N ILE A 277 2.58 5.94 -17.47
CA ILE A 277 1.67 6.67 -18.35
C ILE A 277 2.45 7.49 -19.40
N ILE A 278 3.51 8.21 -18.98
CA ILE A 278 4.39 8.96 -19.88
C ILE A 278 5.02 8.05 -20.93
N SER A 279 5.51 6.87 -20.52
CA SER A 279 6.16 5.93 -21.44
C SER A 279 5.27 5.52 -22.61
N ARG A 280 3.94 5.52 -22.43
CA ARG A 280 2.94 5.19 -23.47
C ARG A 280 2.82 6.25 -24.57
N MET A 281 3.37 7.44 -24.35
CA MET A 281 3.41 8.51 -25.35
C MET A 281 4.63 8.44 -26.27
N TRP A 282 5.62 7.62 -25.95
CA TRP A 282 6.79 7.39 -26.80
C TRP A 282 6.43 6.64 -28.10
N ASP A 283 7.34 6.51 -29.05
CA ASP A 283 7.13 5.65 -30.21
C ASP A 283 7.26 4.16 -29.80
N GLU A 284 6.36 3.29 -30.28
CA GLU A 284 6.38 1.86 -29.95
C GLU A 284 7.62 1.13 -30.48
N ASN A 285 8.09 1.51 -31.67
CA ASN A 285 9.19 0.83 -32.34
C ASN A 285 10.53 1.26 -31.76
N GLU A 286 10.67 2.53 -31.40
CA GLU A 286 11.93 3.08 -30.88
C GLU A 286 12.10 2.85 -29.37
N ALA A 287 11.00 2.86 -28.59
CA ALA A 287 11.07 2.83 -27.12
C ALA A 287 10.61 1.51 -26.49
N LYS A 288 10.56 0.40 -27.25
CA LYS A 288 10.10 -0.91 -26.76
C LYS A 288 10.81 -1.34 -25.47
N CYS A 289 12.15 -1.26 -25.44
CA CYS A 289 12.96 -1.67 -24.29
C CYS A 289 12.75 -0.76 -23.06
N PRO A 290 12.93 0.59 -23.15
CA PRO A 290 12.62 1.50 -22.04
C PRO A 290 11.21 1.34 -21.48
N ARG A 291 10.21 1.08 -22.33
CA ARG A 291 8.82 0.82 -21.90
C ARG A 291 8.70 -0.45 -21.07
N ALA A 292 9.34 -1.54 -21.48
CA ALA A 292 9.33 -2.80 -20.74
C ALA A 292 10.02 -2.65 -19.37
N ILE A 293 11.12 -1.90 -19.29
CA ILE A 293 11.81 -1.58 -18.03
C ILE A 293 10.88 -0.79 -17.11
N ILE A 294 10.29 0.30 -17.60
CA ILE A 294 9.36 1.12 -16.80
C ILE A 294 8.14 0.32 -16.37
N HIS A 295 7.60 -0.52 -17.23
CA HIS A 295 6.46 -1.37 -16.90
C HIS A 295 6.83 -2.41 -15.84
N SER A 296 7.99 -3.07 -15.96
CA SER A 296 8.51 -4.01 -14.97
C SER A 296 8.69 -3.36 -13.61
N LEU A 297 9.33 -2.18 -13.56
CA LEU A 297 9.51 -1.41 -12.33
C LEU A 297 8.16 -0.97 -11.73
N TYR A 298 7.20 -0.55 -12.56
CA TYR A 298 5.85 -0.26 -12.11
C TYR A 298 5.13 -1.50 -11.54
N ILE A 299 5.29 -2.68 -12.15
CA ILE A 299 4.75 -3.93 -11.62
C ILE A 299 5.32 -4.22 -10.22
N VAL A 300 6.62 -4.01 -10.02
CA VAL A 300 7.29 -4.23 -8.72
C VAL A 300 6.79 -3.25 -7.65
N THR A 301 6.54 -1.99 -7.98
CA THR A 301 6.12 -1.00 -6.97
C THR A 301 4.67 -1.12 -6.53
N ARG A 302 3.82 -1.79 -7.32
CA ARG A 302 2.38 -1.96 -7.00
C ARG A 302 2.13 -2.67 -5.66
N PRO A 303 2.56 -3.93 -5.44
CA PRO A 303 2.34 -4.59 -4.15
C PRO A 303 3.05 -3.87 -2.99
N LEU A 304 4.21 -3.25 -3.22
CA LEU A 304 4.90 -2.47 -2.19
C LEU A 304 4.02 -1.35 -1.62
N ALA A 305 3.21 -0.68 -2.43
CA ALA A 305 2.27 0.32 -1.94
C ALA A 305 1.15 -0.31 -1.09
N PHE A 306 0.71 -1.53 -1.40
CA PHE A 306 -0.35 -2.24 -0.66
C PHE A 306 0.12 -2.96 0.59
N LEU A 307 1.44 -3.11 0.80
CA LEU A 307 1.99 -3.56 2.08
C LEU A 307 1.52 -2.72 3.26
N ASN A 308 1.08 -1.48 3.03
CA ASN A 308 0.44 -0.67 4.05
C ASN A 308 -0.71 -1.41 4.76
N SER A 309 -1.58 -2.08 4.00
CA SER A 309 -2.72 -2.82 4.53
C SER A 309 -2.33 -4.01 5.40
N VAL A 310 -1.09 -4.49 5.29
CA VAL A 310 -0.57 -5.62 6.06
C VAL A 310 0.20 -5.15 7.29
N ILE A 311 0.90 -4.02 7.19
CA ILE A 311 1.73 -3.48 8.26
C ILE A 311 0.88 -2.71 9.30
N ASN A 312 -0.26 -2.14 8.89
CA ASN A 312 -1.18 -1.39 9.77
C ASN A 312 -1.52 -2.12 11.10
N PRO A 313 -1.96 -3.40 11.10
CA PRO A 313 -2.18 -4.17 12.32
C PRO A 313 -0.98 -4.23 13.26
N ILE A 314 0.24 -4.35 12.73
CA ILE A 314 1.48 -4.42 13.52
C ILE A 314 1.65 -3.11 14.31
N PHE A 315 1.38 -1.97 13.68
CA PHE A 315 1.40 -0.70 14.39
C PHE A 315 0.34 -0.67 15.50
N TYR A 316 -0.88 -1.15 15.28
CA TYR A 316 -1.91 -1.13 16.34
C TYR A 316 -1.56 -2.00 17.56
N PHE A 317 -0.98 -3.18 17.34
CA PHE A 317 -0.55 -4.09 18.40
C PHE A 317 0.67 -3.59 19.18
N LEU A 318 1.57 -2.86 18.52
CA LEU A 318 2.76 -2.29 19.15
C LEU A 318 2.50 -0.91 19.80
N VAL A 319 1.52 -0.15 19.31
CA VAL A 319 1.23 1.25 19.71
C VAL A 319 0.35 1.36 20.97
N GLY A 320 -0.45 0.35 21.30
CA GLY A 320 -1.32 0.38 22.48
C GLY A 320 -0.96 -0.69 23.50
N ASP A 321 -0.19 -0.35 24.53
CA ASP A 321 0.02 -1.25 25.68
C ASP A 321 -1.34 -1.73 26.22
N HIS A 322 -2.34 -0.85 26.25
CA HIS A 322 -3.71 -1.19 26.65
C HIS A 322 -4.43 -2.12 25.65
N PHE A 323 -4.28 -1.96 24.32
CA PHE A 323 -4.99 -2.84 23.37
C PHE A 323 -4.37 -4.23 23.34
N ARG A 324 -3.04 -4.33 23.37
CA ARG A 324 -2.30 -5.59 23.49
C ARG A 324 -2.64 -6.29 24.81
N GLU A 325 -2.60 -5.59 25.94
CA GLU A 325 -2.96 -6.16 27.25
C GLU A 325 -4.43 -6.56 27.31
N MET A 326 -5.35 -5.74 26.78
CA MET A 326 -6.77 -6.06 26.74
C MET A 326 -7.06 -7.30 25.89
N LEU A 327 -6.45 -7.41 24.70
CA LEU A 327 -6.61 -8.60 23.85
C LEU A 327 -5.96 -9.82 24.48
N THR A 328 -4.76 -9.68 25.05
CA THR A 328 -4.06 -10.78 25.72
C THR A 328 -4.84 -11.28 26.95
N ASN A 329 -5.42 -10.36 27.72
CA ASN A 329 -6.24 -10.69 28.87
C ASN A 329 -7.56 -11.35 28.44
N LYS A 330 -8.26 -10.84 27.40
CA LYS A 330 -9.46 -11.51 26.89
C LYS A 330 -9.18 -12.87 26.27
N LEU A 331 -8.12 -13.00 25.48
CA LEU A 331 -7.71 -14.30 24.94
C LEU A 331 -7.36 -15.26 26.09
N ARG A 332 -6.66 -14.78 27.12
CA ARG A 332 -6.39 -15.56 28.34
C ARG A 332 -7.67 -15.96 29.05
N ASP A 333 -8.64 -15.06 29.23
CA ASP A 333 -9.92 -15.34 29.87
C ASP A 333 -10.75 -16.34 29.04
N HIS A 334 -10.71 -16.23 27.71
CA HIS A 334 -11.39 -17.18 26.82
C HIS A 334 -10.71 -18.54 26.80
N PHE A 335 -9.38 -18.60 26.77
CA PHE A 335 -8.61 -19.84 26.90
C PHE A 335 -8.77 -20.46 28.29
N GLN A 336 -8.85 -19.66 29.36
CA GLN A 336 -9.15 -20.13 30.71
C GLN A 336 -10.59 -20.64 30.82
N SER A 337 -11.56 -19.97 30.21
CA SER A 337 -12.95 -20.44 30.10
C SER A 337 -13.04 -21.76 29.33
N LEU A 338 -12.35 -21.89 28.18
CA LEU A 338 -12.24 -23.13 27.40
C LEU A 338 -11.51 -24.25 28.14
N MET A 339 -10.44 -23.94 28.89
CA MET A 339 -9.75 -24.91 29.75
C MET A 339 -10.58 -25.31 30.97
N CYS A 340 -11.35 -24.40 31.56
CA CYS A 340 -12.29 -24.69 32.64
C CYS A 340 -13.44 -25.57 32.13
N PHE A 341 -13.94 -25.32 30.91
CA PHE A 341 -14.90 -26.19 30.23
C PHE A 341 -14.33 -27.58 29.96
N ARG A 342 -13.07 -27.70 29.51
CA ARG A 342 -12.39 -28.99 29.34
C ARG A 342 -12.17 -29.72 30.68
N ARG A 343 -11.90 -29.00 31.76
CA ARG A 343 -11.70 -29.56 33.11
C ARG A 343 -13.02 -30.02 33.74
N CYS A 344 -14.12 -29.29 33.52
CA CYS A 344 -15.47 -29.72 33.88
C CYS A 344 -15.96 -30.90 33.01
N ALA A 345 -15.67 -30.89 31.70
CA ALA A 345 -16.02 -32.01 30.80
C ALA A 345 -15.27 -33.29 31.18
N ASN A 346 -13.97 -33.20 31.52
CA ASN A 346 -13.20 -34.36 32.00
C ASN A 346 -13.58 -34.79 33.44
N GLY A 347 -14.05 -33.85 34.29
CA GLY A 347 -14.61 -34.16 35.61
C GLY A 347 -15.95 -34.91 35.55
N LEU A 348 -16.80 -34.57 34.59
CA LEU A 348 -18.06 -35.28 34.33
C LEU A 348 -17.85 -36.70 33.78
N VAL A 349 -16.82 -36.92 32.96
CA VAL A 349 -16.47 -38.26 32.46
C VAL A 349 -15.93 -39.18 33.58
N PHE A 350 -15.27 -38.63 34.60
CA PHE A 350 -14.81 -39.40 35.77
C PHE A 350 -15.92 -39.73 36.77
N SER A 351 -17.02 -38.96 36.80
CA SER A 351 -18.18 -39.24 37.66
C SER A 351 -19.06 -40.38 37.12
N PHE A 352 -19.04 -40.64 35.80
CA PHE A 352 -19.83 -41.70 35.16
C PHE A 352 -19.13 -43.08 35.09
N ARG A 353 -17.93 -43.22 35.67
CA ARG A 353 -17.19 -44.50 35.74
C ARG A 353 -17.08 -45.05 37.18
N LYS A 354 -17.90 -44.54 38.10
CA LYS A 354 -17.91 -44.94 39.52
C LYS A 354 -19.27 -45.44 40.01
N GLU A 355 -20.19 -45.75 39.11
CA GLU A 355 -21.39 -46.54 39.41
C GLU A 355 -21.30 -47.91 38.76
#